data_AF-A0A7S3QEQ3-F1
#
_entry.id   AF-A0A7S3QEQ3-F1
#
_cell.length_a   1.000
_cell.length_b   1.000
_cell.length_c   1.000
_cell.angle_alpha   90.00
_cell.angle_beta   90.00
_cell.angle_gamma   90.00
#
_symmetry.space_group_name_H-M   'P 1'
#
loop_
_entity.id
_entity.type
_entity.pdbx_description
1 polymer ?
#
loop_
_entity_poly.entity_id
_entity_poly.type
_entity_poly.pdbx_seq_one_letter_code
_entity_poly.pdbx_strand_id
1 'polypeptide(L)'
;MTSKQEALLKPSSTEEKVDEKYSHRRFGRKPTNEKENGIANKVAHGGFTAHGYSDFSSSRKAMLMSIAAFLLYTIIGTVVFANWVDGWSTVDALYYTVATFTTVGYGDISPVTPGQRVFGIFFAIFGILVLGNVALGIVFDQLINSFQKTQSDSKKSSQDKFMSKFDPESRRNSLSNINVNAIEDEDENENSETSQSLSLSPKQKQKQWLRLILTNLALITGGIIVPATIIGIIEGWSVIDILYFASITATTIGYGDLSPQTLSTRLI
;
A
#
# COMPACT_ATOMS: atom_id res chain seq x y z
N MET A 1 -17.62 9.13 -100.81
CA MET A 1 -17.01 7.90 -101.33
C MET A 1 -16.74 7.01 -100.13
N THR A 2 -17.69 6.10 -99.83
CA THR A 2 -17.54 4.64 -100.04
C THR A 2 -16.33 4.08 -99.27
N SER A 3 -16.46 3.12 -98.37
CA SER A 3 -17.54 2.17 -98.15
C SER A 3 -17.15 1.21 -97.01
N LYS A 4 -18.16 0.67 -96.32
CA LYS A 4 -18.26 -0.76 -95.90
C LYS A 4 -17.28 -1.24 -94.81
N GLN A 5 -17.63 -2.05 -93.83
CA GLN A 5 -18.69 -3.07 -93.62
C GLN A 5 -18.67 -3.39 -92.11
N GLU A 6 -19.76 -3.26 -91.34
CA GLU A 6 -20.82 -4.26 -91.09
C GLU A 6 -20.36 -5.72 -90.92
N ALA A 7 -20.52 -6.21 -89.68
CA ALA A 7 -20.98 -7.55 -89.24
C ALA A 7 -20.24 -7.97 -87.97
N LEU A 8 -20.81 -8.57 -86.92
CA LEU A 8 -22.14 -9.07 -86.59
C LEU A 8 -22.07 -9.59 -85.12
N LEU A 9 -23.24 -9.76 -84.50
CA LEU A 9 -23.55 -10.63 -83.34
C LEU A 9 -23.43 -10.07 -81.89
N LYS A 10 -24.59 -9.62 -81.39
CA LYS A 10 -25.14 -9.84 -80.02
C LYS A 10 -25.22 -11.37 -79.70
N PRO A 11 -25.35 -11.86 -78.43
CA PRO A 11 -26.28 -11.33 -77.40
C PRO A 11 -25.90 -11.48 -75.89
N SER A 12 -26.74 -10.87 -75.05
CA SER A 12 -27.19 -11.20 -73.67
C SER A 12 -26.23 -11.44 -72.48
N SER A 13 -26.44 -10.62 -71.42
CA SER A 13 -26.38 -10.88 -69.94
C SER A 13 -25.06 -11.43 -69.36
N THR A 14 -24.44 -10.94 -68.28
CA THR A 14 -24.94 -10.45 -66.97
C THR A 14 -23.74 -9.82 -66.21
N GLU A 15 -24.01 -8.83 -65.35
CA GLU A 15 -23.23 -8.32 -64.20
C GLU A 15 -21.70 -8.53 -64.09
N GLU A 16 -20.94 -7.43 -63.96
CA GLU A 16 -19.69 -7.42 -63.18
C GLU A 16 -19.48 -6.07 -62.47
N LYS A 17 -18.99 -6.18 -61.23
CA LYS A 17 -18.86 -5.17 -60.17
C LYS A 17 -17.88 -4.04 -60.51
N VAL A 18 -18.20 -2.84 -60.05
CA VAL A 18 -17.31 -1.67 -60.08
C VAL A 18 -16.57 -1.59 -58.75
N ASP A 19 -15.24 -1.67 -58.82
CA ASP A 19 -14.33 -1.35 -57.73
C ASP A 19 -13.22 -0.42 -58.23
N GLU A 20 -12.67 0.36 -57.29
CA GLU A 20 -11.40 1.11 -57.34
C GLU A 20 -11.34 2.49 -58.06
N LYS A 21 -11.19 3.55 -57.25
CA LYS A 21 -9.89 4.21 -56.89
C LYS A 21 -9.83 5.75 -57.05
N TYR A 22 -9.33 6.36 -55.97
CA TYR A 22 -8.67 7.67 -55.83
C TYR A 22 -9.51 8.97 -55.81
N SER A 23 -9.64 9.59 -54.63
CA SER A 23 -8.85 10.80 -54.28
C SER A 23 -9.18 11.35 -52.89
N HIS A 24 -8.32 11.14 -51.89
CA HIS A 24 -8.17 12.10 -50.78
C HIS A 24 -6.69 12.20 -50.36
N ARG A 25 -6.13 13.40 -50.51
CA ARG A 25 -4.77 13.78 -50.13
C ARG A 25 -4.63 13.74 -48.60
N ARG A 26 -3.64 13.03 -48.07
CA ARG A 26 -3.19 13.18 -46.67
C ARG A 26 -1.85 13.91 -46.64
N PHE A 27 -1.77 14.96 -45.82
CA PHE A 27 -0.54 15.65 -45.47
C PHE A 27 0.45 14.70 -44.79
N GLY A 28 1.67 14.61 -45.32
CA GLY A 28 2.77 13.88 -44.68
C GLY A 28 3.33 14.65 -43.49
N ARG A 29 3.35 14.01 -42.31
CA ARG A 29 4.26 14.41 -41.23
C ARG A 29 5.62 13.75 -41.49
N LYS A 30 6.70 14.54 -41.49
CA LYS A 30 8.08 14.02 -41.54
C LYS A 30 8.34 13.14 -40.30
N PRO A 31 9.11 12.05 -40.42
CA PRO A 31 9.54 11.28 -39.25
C PRO A 31 10.54 12.12 -38.44
N THR A 32 10.14 12.51 -37.24
CA THR A 32 11.03 13.10 -36.23
C THR A 32 11.99 12.04 -35.70
N ASN A 33 13.25 12.45 -35.52
CA ASN A 33 14.41 11.61 -35.32
C ASN A 33 14.27 10.60 -34.18
N GLU A 34 14.58 9.34 -34.50
CA GLU A 34 14.66 8.19 -33.59
C GLU A 34 15.63 8.42 -32.40
N LYS A 35 16.57 9.37 -32.53
CA LYS A 35 17.50 9.76 -31.46
C LYS A 35 16.88 10.65 -30.37
N GLU A 36 15.87 11.46 -30.69
CA GLU A 36 15.14 12.25 -29.68
C GLU A 36 14.26 11.35 -28.81
N ASN A 37 13.67 10.31 -29.41
CA ASN A 37 12.91 9.31 -28.65
C ASN A 37 13.79 8.54 -27.66
N GLY A 38 15.06 8.31 -27.99
CA GLY A 38 16.02 7.68 -27.08
C GLY A 38 16.35 8.54 -25.85
N ILE A 39 16.46 9.86 -26.01
CA ILE A 39 16.73 10.77 -24.90
C ILE A 39 15.45 10.99 -24.07
N ALA A 40 14.29 11.15 -24.69
CA ALA A 40 13.01 11.26 -23.98
C ALA A 40 12.71 10.01 -23.13
N ASN A 41 12.99 8.80 -23.64
CA ASN A 41 12.79 7.56 -22.88
C ASN A 41 13.83 7.39 -21.76
N LYS A 42 15.06 7.88 -21.97
CA LYS A 42 16.14 7.83 -20.96
C LYS A 42 15.98 8.88 -19.86
N VAL A 43 15.33 10.02 -20.16
CA VAL A 43 14.99 11.06 -19.17
C VAL A 43 13.71 10.70 -18.41
N ALA A 44 12.73 10.04 -19.04
CA ALA A 44 11.55 9.49 -18.36
C ALA A 44 11.90 8.37 -17.36
N HIS A 45 13.00 7.66 -17.58
CA HIS A 45 13.57 6.67 -16.65
C HIS A 45 14.78 7.18 -15.86
N GLY A 46 15.11 8.48 -15.95
CA GLY A 46 16.28 9.09 -15.32
C GLY A 46 15.98 10.07 -14.18
N GLY A 47 14.70 10.29 -13.86
CA GLY A 47 14.30 10.98 -12.63
C GLY A 47 14.27 9.97 -11.47
N PHE A 48 14.98 10.25 -10.38
CA PHE A 48 14.97 9.57 -9.07
C PHE A 48 14.15 8.28 -9.09
N THR A 49 14.75 7.23 -9.65
CA THR A 49 14.00 6.10 -10.18
C THR A 49 13.23 5.39 -9.08
N ALA A 50 11.90 5.33 -9.25
CA ALA A 50 10.98 4.51 -8.48
C ALA A 50 11.36 3.02 -8.41
N HIS A 51 12.34 2.55 -9.21
CA HIS A 51 12.98 1.24 -9.07
C HIS A 51 13.63 1.01 -7.71
N GLY A 52 14.11 2.07 -7.03
CA GLY A 52 14.62 1.96 -5.66
C GLY A 52 13.55 1.63 -4.62
N TYR A 53 12.26 1.85 -4.95
CA TYR A 53 11.12 1.58 -4.07
C TYR A 53 10.48 0.21 -4.36
N SER A 54 10.48 -0.23 -5.63
CA SER A 54 9.86 -1.50 -6.02
C SER A 54 10.72 -2.74 -5.74
N ASP A 55 12.06 -2.62 -5.66
CA ASP A 55 12.91 -3.74 -5.24
C ASP A 55 12.91 -3.97 -3.72
N PHE A 56 12.46 -2.99 -2.94
CA PHE A 56 12.24 -3.15 -1.50
C PHE A 56 10.99 -4.00 -1.18
N SER A 57 10.14 -4.27 -2.17
CA SER A 57 8.90 -5.05 -1.98
C SER A 57 9.07 -6.55 -2.19
N SER A 58 10.29 -7.09 -2.25
CA SER A 58 10.53 -8.54 -2.18
C SER A 58 10.34 -9.03 -0.73
N SER A 59 9.05 -9.24 -0.40
CA SER A 59 8.30 -9.21 0.87
C SER A 59 8.74 -10.07 2.07
N ARG A 60 10.00 -10.47 2.18
CA ARG A 60 10.53 -11.09 3.42
C ARG A 60 11.95 -10.64 3.72
N LYS A 61 12.78 -10.52 2.68
CA LYS A 61 14.18 -10.10 2.84
C LYS A 61 14.29 -8.65 3.27
N ALA A 62 13.51 -7.75 2.67
CA ALA A 62 13.49 -6.34 3.08
C ALA A 62 13.01 -6.16 4.52
N MET A 63 11.94 -6.87 4.92
CA MET A 63 11.44 -6.88 6.29
C MET A 63 12.49 -7.42 7.27
N LEU A 64 13.16 -8.53 6.93
CA LEU A 64 14.25 -9.08 7.74
C LEU A 64 15.44 -8.13 7.84
N MET A 65 15.81 -7.44 6.75
CA MET A 65 16.87 -6.44 6.75
C MET A 65 16.50 -5.23 7.63
N SER A 66 15.24 -4.78 7.60
CA SER A 66 14.76 -3.71 8.48
C SER A 66 14.78 -4.11 9.95
N ILE A 67 14.34 -5.33 10.28
CA ILE A 67 14.39 -5.87 11.65
C ILE A 67 15.85 -6.03 12.11
N ALA A 68 16.72 -6.57 11.25
CA ALA A 68 18.13 -6.72 11.57
C ALA A 68 18.82 -5.36 11.78
N ALA A 69 18.50 -4.35 10.96
CA ALA A 69 19.00 -3.00 11.12
C ALA A 69 18.52 -2.36 12.43
N PHE A 70 17.26 -2.59 12.82
CA PHE A 70 16.71 -2.14 14.10
C PHE A 70 17.41 -2.79 15.29
N LEU A 71 17.59 -4.12 15.26
CA LEU A 71 18.31 -4.84 16.32
C LEU A 71 19.76 -4.37 16.42
N LEU A 72 20.44 -4.20 15.28
CA LEU A 72 21.80 -3.70 15.22
C LEU A 72 21.89 -2.28 15.81
N TYR A 73 20.96 -1.39 15.46
CA TYR A 73 20.89 -0.05 16.01
C TYR A 73 20.75 -0.06 17.55
N THR A 74 19.84 -0.88 18.08
CA THR A 74 19.63 -1.01 19.54
C THR A 74 20.85 -1.59 20.24
N ILE A 75 21.50 -2.60 19.66
CA ILE A 75 22.73 -3.20 20.21
C ILE A 75 23.86 -2.17 20.21
N ILE A 76 24.07 -1.44 19.11
CA ILE A 76 25.11 -0.40 19.03
C ILE A 76 24.87 0.67 20.09
N GLY A 77 23.65 1.20 20.19
CA GLY A 77 23.31 2.19 21.21
C GLY A 77 23.61 1.70 22.63
N THR A 78 23.12 0.49 22.94
CA THR A 78 23.29 -0.13 24.26
C THR A 78 24.77 -0.33 24.61
N VAL A 79 25.57 -0.88 23.67
CA VAL A 79 27.00 -1.10 23.89
C VAL A 79 27.74 0.23 24.05
N VAL A 80 27.44 1.23 23.23
CA VAL A 80 28.10 2.55 23.32
C VAL A 80 27.79 3.21 24.66
N PHE A 81 26.51 3.30 25.05
CA PHE A 81 26.13 3.96 26.30
C PHE A 81 26.60 3.18 27.55
N ALA A 82 26.54 1.84 27.53
CA ALA A 82 27.00 1.03 28.68
C ALA A 82 28.51 1.14 28.94
N ASN A 83 29.32 1.33 27.90
CA ASN A 83 30.78 1.43 28.05
C ASN A 83 31.27 2.89 28.18
N TRP A 84 30.47 3.87 27.77
CA TRP A 84 30.86 5.27 27.76
C TRP A 84 30.27 6.07 28.93
N VAL A 85 29.12 5.66 29.48
CA VAL A 85 28.49 6.32 30.62
C VAL A 85 28.85 5.59 31.91
N ASP A 86 29.65 6.23 32.76
CA ASP A 86 30.07 5.65 34.03
C ASP A 86 28.86 5.38 34.94
N GLY A 87 28.82 4.18 35.53
CA GLY A 87 27.79 3.76 36.47
C GLY A 87 26.52 3.19 35.86
N TRP A 88 26.40 3.13 34.53
CA TRP A 88 25.28 2.45 33.87
C TRP A 88 25.54 0.96 33.71
N SER A 89 24.56 0.14 34.07
CA SER A 89 24.57 -1.26 33.66
C SER A 89 24.19 -1.40 32.19
N THR A 90 24.46 -2.55 31.57
CA THR A 90 23.98 -2.86 30.22
C THR A 90 22.45 -2.74 30.11
N VAL A 91 21.72 -3.04 31.19
CA VAL A 91 20.26 -2.93 31.24
C VAL A 91 19.83 -1.47 31.28
N ASP A 92 20.50 -0.61 32.04
CA ASP A 92 20.22 0.82 32.08
C ASP A 92 20.49 1.46 30.70
N ALA A 93 21.59 1.08 30.05
CA ALA A 93 21.90 1.55 28.71
C ALA A 93 20.87 1.09 27.66
N LEU A 94 20.36 -0.14 27.78
CA LEU A 94 19.29 -0.65 26.91
C LEU A 94 17.99 0.11 27.16
N TYR A 95 17.60 0.27 28.42
CA TYR A 95 16.41 1.02 28.83
C TYR A 95 16.47 2.47 28.32
N TYR A 96 17.60 3.16 28.48
CA TYR A 96 17.81 4.49 27.92
C TYR A 96 17.72 4.50 26.39
N THR A 97 18.36 3.53 25.72
CA THR A 97 18.34 3.42 24.25
C THR A 97 16.91 3.27 23.75
N VAL A 98 16.13 2.37 24.36
CA VAL A 98 14.72 2.11 24.03
C VAL A 98 13.86 3.33 24.31
N ALA A 99 13.95 3.92 25.50
CA ALA A 99 13.19 5.12 25.85
C ALA A 99 13.50 6.30 24.91
N THR A 100 14.74 6.39 24.41
CA THR A 100 15.19 7.46 23.52
C THR A 100 14.62 7.30 22.11
N PHE A 101 14.77 6.14 21.45
CA PHE A 101 14.30 6.00 20.07
C PHE A 101 12.77 5.84 19.97
N THR A 102 12.12 5.34 21.03
CA THR A 102 10.64 5.33 21.12
C THR A 102 10.08 6.70 21.46
N THR A 103 10.95 7.70 21.69
CA THR A 103 10.60 9.08 22.05
C THR A 103 9.81 9.22 23.34
N VAL A 104 9.76 8.17 24.17
CA VAL A 104 9.14 8.24 25.50
C VAL A 104 9.98 9.11 26.43
N GLY A 105 11.29 8.83 26.51
CA GLY A 105 12.26 9.72 27.15
C GLY A 105 11.95 10.12 28.60
N TYR A 106 11.72 9.16 29.50
CA TYR A 106 11.40 9.42 30.92
C TYR A 106 12.37 10.37 31.62
N GLY A 107 13.65 10.38 31.24
CA GLY A 107 14.63 11.30 31.82
C GLY A 107 15.09 10.95 33.24
N ASP A 108 14.67 9.82 33.79
CA ASP A 108 15.13 9.27 35.07
C ASP A 108 16.62 8.90 35.02
N ILE A 109 17.09 8.42 33.87
CA ILE A 109 18.50 8.31 33.53
C ILE A 109 18.81 9.09 32.26
N SER A 110 19.92 9.82 32.26
CA SER A 110 20.35 10.59 31.09
C SER A 110 21.87 10.77 31.06
N PRO A 111 22.47 10.93 29.86
CA PRO A 111 23.89 11.18 29.75
C PRO A 111 24.27 12.54 30.35
N VAL A 112 25.31 12.54 31.19
CA VAL A 112 25.67 13.71 31.99
C VAL A 112 26.68 14.59 31.27
N THR A 113 27.63 13.99 30.54
CA THR A 113 28.71 14.74 29.89
C THR A 113 28.25 15.41 28.59
N PRO A 114 28.81 16.57 28.22
CA PRO A 114 28.47 17.24 26.96
C PRO A 114 28.66 16.34 25.72
N GLY A 115 29.74 15.54 25.69
CA GLY A 115 30.03 14.64 24.58
C GLY A 115 28.97 13.56 24.40
N GLN A 116 28.56 12.90 25.49
CA GLN A 116 27.52 11.88 25.43
C GLN A 116 26.16 12.47 25.05
N ARG A 117 25.84 13.71 25.48
CA ARG A 117 24.60 14.40 25.10
C ARG A 117 24.56 14.71 23.60
N VAL A 118 25.64 15.22 23.04
CA VAL A 118 25.74 15.49 21.59
C VAL A 118 25.56 14.20 20.80
N PHE A 119 26.23 13.12 21.21
CA PHE A 119 26.04 11.80 20.60
C PHE A 119 24.58 11.34 20.71
N GLY A 120 23.97 11.47 21.89
CA GLY A 120 22.57 11.12 22.14
C GLY A 120 21.59 11.84 21.23
N ILE A 121 21.83 13.12 20.91
CA ILE A 121 20.99 13.90 19.97
C ILE A 121 21.02 13.28 18.56
N PHE A 122 22.21 13.03 18.02
CA PHE A 122 22.35 12.42 16.69
C PHE A 122 21.78 11.00 16.67
N PHE A 123 22.03 10.25 17.74
CA PHE A 123 21.52 8.89 17.90
C PHE A 123 19.99 8.88 17.91
N ALA A 124 19.33 9.78 18.66
CA ALA A 124 17.88 9.90 18.71
C ALA A 124 17.25 10.19 17.35
N ILE A 125 17.84 11.13 16.59
CA ILE A 125 17.36 11.47 15.23
C ILE A 125 17.41 10.24 14.33
N PHE A 126 18.53 9.49 14.36
CA PHE A 126 18.67 8.27 13.56
C PHE A 126 17.69 7.17 14.03
N GLY A 127 17.47 7.04 15.33
CA GLY A 127 16.52 6.09 15.90
C GLY A 127 15.09 6.26 15.40
N ILE A 128 14.61 7.50 15.32
CA ILE A 128 13.28 7.81 14.78
C ILE A 128 13.18 7.37 13.30
N LEU A 129 14.23 7.55 12.51
CA LEU A 129 14.26 7.10 11.10
C LEU A 129 14.22 5.57 11.00
N VAL A 130 15.00 4.86 11.81
CA VAL A 130 15.03 3.40 11.83
C VAL A 130 13.67 2.84 12.28
N LEU A 131 13.09 3.41 13.33
CA LEU A 131 11.76 3.03 13.81
C LEU A 131 10.68 3.27 12.75
N GLY A 132 10.73 4.43 12.08
CA GLY A 132 9.84 4.77 10.98
C GLY A 132 9.92 3.76 9.83
N ASN A 133 11.12 3.32 9.45
CA ASN A 133 11.30 2.33 8.38
C ASN A 133 10.63 0.98 8.72
N VAL A 134 10.74 0.51 9.96
CA VAL A 134 10.09 -0.74 10.42
C VAL A 134 8.57 -0.58 10.46
N ALA A 135 8.09 0.53 11.02
CA ALA A 135 6.66 0.83 11.12
C ALA A 135 6.00 0.91 9.74
N LEU A 136 6.64 1.59 8.78
CA LEU A 136 6.20 1.65 7.40
C LEU A 136 6.13 0.25 6.80
N GLY A 137 7.16 -0.60 6.95
CA GLY A 137 7.14 -1.97 6.40
C GLY A 137 5.94 -2.80 6.87
N ILE A 138 5.71 -2.85 8.18
CA ILE A 138 4.63 -3.68 8.77
C ILE A 138 3.24 -3.14 8.38
N VAL A 139 3.05 -1.82 8.50
CA VAL A 139 1.76 -1.18 8.20
C VAL A 139 1.47 -1.20 6.71
N PHE A 140 2.46 -0.97 5.84
CA PHE A 140 2.29 -1.05 4.39
C PHE A 140 1.93 -2.46 3.93
N ASP A 141 2.56 -3.51 4.49
CA ASP A 141 2.22 -4.89 4.13
C ASP A 141 0.76 -5.21 4.50
N GLN A 142 0.30 -4.82 5.69
CA GLN A 142 -1.10 -5.01 6.09
C GLN A 142 -2.07 -4.21 5.20
N LEU A 143 -1.68 -2.98 4.85
CA LEU A 143 -2.47 -2.08 4.02
C LEU A 143 -2.62 -2.62 2.60
N ILE A 144 -1.49 -2.96 1.95
CA ILE A 144 -1.46 -3.47 0.57
C ILE A 144 -2.20 -4.80 0.47
N ASN A 145 -1.99 -5.72 1.42
CA ASN A 145 -2.69 -7.01 1.42
C ASN A 145 -4.20 -6.85 1.59
N SER A 146 -4.63 -5.86 2.39
CA SER A 146 -6.05 -5.53 2.54
C SER A 146 -6.62 -4.93 1.25
N PHE A 147 -5.91 -3.99 0.61
CA PHE A 147 -6.33 -3.38 -0.65
C PHE A 147 -6.39 -4.39 -1.81
N GLN A 148 -5.42 -5.30 -1.90
CA GLN A 148 -5.39 -6.33 -2.94
C GLN A 148 -6.54 -7.32 -2.80
N LYS A 149 -6.83 -7.77 -1.57
CA LYS A 149 -7.93 -8.71 -1.31
C LYS A 149 -9.29 -8.09 -1.65
N THR A 150 -9.51 -6.83 -1.29
CA THR A 150 -10.75 -6.10 -1.66
C THR A 150 -10.87 -5.93 -3.19
N GLN A 151 -9.77 -5.74 -3.92
CA GLN A 151 -9.81 -5.66 -5.39
C GLN A 151 -9.98 -7.03 -6.06
N SER A 152 -9.35 -8.10 -5.57
CA SER A 152 -9.46 -9.43 -6.16
C SER A 152 -10.86 -10.01 -6.00
N ASP A 153 -11.51 -9.76 -4.87
CA ASP A 153 -12.87 -10.23 -4.60
C ASP A 153 -13.90 -9.48 -5.47
N SER A 154 -13.67 -8.20 -5.75
CA SER A 154 -14.52 -7.41 -6.64
C SER A 154 -14.34 -7.80 -8.12
N LYS A 155 -13.12 -8.15 -8.55
CA LYS A 155 -12.85 -8.67 -9.91
C LYS A 155 -13.42 -10.07 -10.12
N LYS A 156 -13.25 -11.00 -9.17
CA LYS A 156 -13.87 -12.34 -9.24
C LYS A 156 -15.39 -12.26 -9.26
N SER A 157 -16.01 -11.45 -8.40
CA SER A 157 -17.47 -11.29 -8.41
C SER A 157 -18.02 -10.65 -9.69
N SER A 158 -17.26 -9.76 -10.32
CA SER A 158 -17.63 -9.18 -11.63
C SER A 158 -17.42 -10.16 -12.78
N GLN A 159 -16.36 -10.96 -12.73
CA GLN A 159 -16.05 -11.97 -13.73
C GLN A 159 -17.01 -13.16 -13.64
N ASP A 160 -17.39 -13.60 -12.43
CA ASP A 160 -18.36 -14.68 -12.21
C ASP A 160 -19.76 -14.28 -12.71
N LYS A 161 -20.18 -13.03 -12.47
CA LYS A 161 -21.43 -12.48 -13.03
C LYS A 161 -21.39 -12.31 -14.55
N PHE A 162 -20.23 -11.95 -15.11
CA PHE A 162 -20.04 -11.89 -16.55
C PHE A 162 -20.10 -13.30 -17.16
N MET A 163 -19.41 -14.27 -16.55
CA MET A 163 -19.35 -15.65 -17.05
C MET A 163 -20.68 -16.38 -16.93
N SER A 164 -21.47 -16.13 -15.88
CA SER A 164 -22.84 -16.66 -15.77
C SER A 164 -23.77 -16.15 -16.88
N LYS A 165 -23.45 -15.02 -17.52
CA LYS A 165 -24.21 -14.49 -18.67
C LYS A 165 -23.86 -15.21 -19.98
N PHE A 166 -22.69 -15.84 -20.08
CA PHE A 166 -22.27 -16.61 -21.26
C PHE A 166 -22.59 -18.10 -21.16
N ASP A 167 -23.03 -18.57 -20.00
CA ASP A 167 -23.46 -19.95 -19.76
C ASP A 167 -24.58 -20.37 -20.76
N PRO A 168 -24.33 -21.38 -21.61
CA PRO A 168 -25.29 -21.84 -22.62
C PRO A 168 -26.59 -22.38 -22.00
N GLU A 169 -26.57 -22.86 -20.76
CA GLU A 169 -27.76 -23.36 -20.07
C GLU A 169 -28.70 -22.20 -19.66
N SER A 170 -28.13 -21.09 -19.18
CA SER A 170 -28.88 -19.86 -18.86
C SER A 170 -29.48 -19.17 -20.09
N ARG A 171 -28.72 -19.14 -21.22
CA ARG A 171 -29.24 -18.65 -22.51
C ARG A 171 -30.36 -19.52 -23.06
N ARG A 172 -30.29 -20.85 -22.92
CA ARG A 172 -31.34 -21.78 -23.37
C ARG A 172 -32.66 -21.53 -22.65
N ASN A 173 -32.62 -21.30 -21.33
CA ASN A 173 -33.82 -20.98 -20.53
C ASN A 173 -34.41 -19.59 -20.83
N SER A 174 -33.58 -18.61 -21.23
CA SER A 174 -34.11 -17.32 -21.72
C SER A 174 -34.76 -17.46 -23.10
N LEU A 175 -34.17 -18.26 -23.99
CA LEU A 175 -34.70 -18.50 -25.34
C LEU A 175 -35.98 -19.33 -25.34
N SER A 176 -36.17 -20.24 -24.37
CA SER A 176 -37.42 -21.00 -24.23
C SER A 176 -38.61 -20.15 -23.78
N ASN A 177 -38.36 -18.95 -23.27
CA ASN A 177 -39.39 -18.01 -22.80
C ASN A 177 -39.62 -16.84 -23.78
N ILE A 178 -38.96 -16.83 -24.94
CA ILE A 178 -39.27 -15.87 -26.00
C ILE A 178 -40.55 -16.33 -26.70
N ASN A 179 -41.66 -15.69 -26.35
CA ASN A 179 -42.88 -15.75 -27.14
C ASN A 179 -42.69 -14.89 -28.40
N VAL A 180 -42.53 -15.55 -29.56
CA VAL A 180 -42.21 -14.93 -30.86
C VAL A 180 -43.33 -14.01 -31.40
N ASN A 181 -44.46 -13.93 -30.70
CA ASN A 181 -45.62 -13.14 -31.11
C ASN A 181 -45.66 -11.69 -30.57
N ALA A 182 -44.60 -11.23 -29.90
CA ALA A 182 -44.48 -9.83 -29.48
C ALA A 182 -43.41 -9.11 -30.31
N ILE A 183 -43.68 -8.97 -31.61
CA ILE A 183 -43.05 -7.95 -32.44
C ILE A 183 -44.18 -7.10 -32.97
N GLU A 184 -44.69 -6.23 -32.11
CA GLU A 184 -45.30 -4.99 -32.52
C GLU A 184 -45.01 -3.98 -31.41
N ASP A 185 -44.51 -2.84 -31.89
CA ASP A 185 -44.46 -1.54 -31.25
C ASP A 185 -43.23 -1.15 -30.41
N GLU A 186 -42.82 0.09 -30.68
CA GLU A 186 -42.02 1.02 -29.89
C GLU A 186 -40.52 1.07 -30.19
N ASP A 187 -40.23 1.78 -31.28
CA ASP A 187 -39.60 3.10 -31.31
C ASP A 187 -38.30 3.38 -30.55
N GLU A 188 -37.45 4.09 -31.28
CA GLU A 188 -36.26 4.81 -30.83
C GLU A 188 -36.42 5.45 -29.45
N ASN A 189 -35.49 5.17 -28.53
CA ASN A 189 -35.11 6.18 -27.56
C ASN A 189 -33.63 6.10 -27.21
N GLU A 190 -32.95 7.14 -27.65
CA GLU A 190 -31.76 7.74 -27.06
C GLU A 190 -31.87 7.80 -25.52
N ASN A 191 -30.71 7.84 -24.84
CA ASN A 191 -30.47 7.97 -23.39
C ASN A 191 -29.79 6.73 -22.82
N SER A 192 -28.78 6.82 -21.97
CA SER A 192 -28.10 7.94 -21.37
C SER A 192 -26.90 7.35 -20.64
N GLU A 193 -25.89 8.19 -20.45
CA GLU A 193 -24.86 8.04 -19.44
C GLU A 193 -25.36 7.24 -18.22
N THR A 194 -24.75 6.10 -17.95
CA THR A 194 -24.87 5.48 -16.62
C THR A 194 -23.48 5.11 -16.15
N SER A 195 -22.80 6.14 -15.68
CA SER A 195 -21.83 6.07 -14.59
C SER A 195 -22.46 5.35 -13.40
N GLN A 196 -22.57 4.02 -13.44
CA GLN A 196 -22.86 3.22 -12.26
C GLN A 196 -21.53 2.95 -11.54
N SER A 197 -21.10 3.97 -10.81
CA SER A 197 -20.16 3.82 -9.70
C SER A 197 -20.63 2.65 -8.84
N LEU A 198 -19.86 1.56 -8.84
CA LEU A 198 -20.02 0.43 -7.93
C LEU A 198 -19.78 0.94 -6.51
N SER A 199 -20.84 1.46 -5.88
CA SER A 199 -20.88 1.80 -4.48
C SER A 199 -20.79 0.49 -3.71
N LEU A 200 -19.58 0.15 -3.25
CA LEU A 200 -19.42 -0.72 -2.10
C LEU A 200 -20.38 -0.19 -1.03
N SER A 201 -21.30 -1.04 -0.53
CA SER A 201 -22.19 -0.64 0.57
C SER A 201 -21.33 -0.02 1.67
N PRO A 202 -21.53 1.25 2.05
CA PRO A 202 -20.64 1.95 2.97
C PRO A 202 -20.45 1.17 4.28
N LYS A 203 -21.45 0.38 4.69
CA LYS A 203 -21.44 -0.50 5.87
C LYS A 203 -20.41 -1.64 5.80
N GLN A 204 -20.11 -2.20 4.63
CA GLN A 204 -19.15 -3.30 4.49
C GLN A 204 -17.70 -2.81 4.50
N LYS A 205 -17.41 -1.71 3.79
CA LYS A 205 -16.11 -1.03 3.82
C LYS A 205 -15.84 -0.54 5.25
N GLN A 206 -16.83 0.07 5.91
CA GLN A 206 -16.73 0.51 7.30
C GLN A 206 -16.36 -0.64 8.26
N LYS A 207 -16.97 -1.83 8.13
CA LYS A 207 -16.64 -3.00 8.98
C LYS A 207 -15.21 -3.53 8.76
N GLN A 208 -14.68 -3.51 7.54
CA GLN A 208 -13.31 -3.96 7.28
C GLN A 208 -12.27 -2.97 7.82
N TRP A 209 -12.48 -1.67 7.62
CA TRP A 209 -11.64 -0.63 8.20
C TRP A 209 -11.70 -0.63 9.73
N LEU A 210 -12.89 -0.84 10.32
CA LEU A 210 -13.05 -0.98 11.77
C LEU A 210 -12.27 -2.16 12.33
N ARG A 211 -12.27 -3.31 11.64
CA ARG A 211 -11.51 -4.50 12.06
C ARG A 211 -10.00 -4.28 12.04
N LEU A 212 -9.46 -3.60 11.04
CA LEU A 212 -8.02 -3.30 10.92
C LEU A 212 -7.55 -2.31 11.98
N ILE A 213 -8.34 -1.26 12.23
CA ILE A 213 -8.07 -0.30 13.31
C ILE A 213 -8.11 -1.03 14.66
N LEU A 214 -9.12 -1.89 14.89
CA LEU A 214 -9.29 -2.61 16.14
C LEU A 214 -8.15 -3.63 16.39
N THR A 215 -7.65 -4.30 15.34
CA THR A 215 -6.53 -5.25 15.48
C THR A 215 -5.20 -4.56 15.77
N ASN A 216 -4.90 -3.43 15.10
CA ASN A 216 -3.71 -2.63 15.42
C ASN A 216 -3.81 -1.99 16.81
N LEU A 217 -5.01 -1.51 17.18
CA LEU A 217 -5.27 -0.99 18.53
C LEU A 217 -5.08 -2.07 19.59
N ALA A 218 -5.59 -3.29 19.38
CA ALA A 218 -5.42 -4.42 20.30
C ALA A 218 -3.95 -4.85 20.46
N LEU A 219 -3.14 -4.76 19.39
CA LEU A 219 -1.72 -5.05 19.44
C LEU A 219 -0.96 -4.00 20.26
N ILE A 220 -1.27 -2.72 20.04
CA ILE A 220 -0.65 -1.60 20.74
C ILE A 220 -1.09 -1.60 22.22
N THR A 221 -2.37 -1.81 22.51
CA THR A 221 -2.87 -1.84 23.89
C THR A 221 -2.42 -3.10 24.65
N GLY A 222 -2.40 -4.27 24.01
CA GLY A 222 -1.89 -5.50 24.62
C GLY A 222 -0.40 -5.44 24.92
N GLY A 223 0.40 -4.83 24.02
CA GLY A 223 1.84 -4.66 24.18
C GLY A 223 2.26 -3.65 25.24
N ILE A 224 1.35 -2.79 25.72
CA ILE A 224 1.70 -1.74 26.70
C ILE A 224 1.03 -2.00 28.05
N ILE A 225 -0.24 -2.40 28.06
CA ILE A 225 -0.98 -2.62 29.30
C ILE A 225 -0.42 -3.83 30.06
N VAL A 226 -0.09 -4.91 29.36
CA VAL A 226 0.42 -6.13 30.01
C VAL A 226 1.78 -5.88 30.67
N PRO A 227 2.81 -5.34 29.97
CA PRO A 227 4.08 -5.00 30.62
C PRO A 227 3.92 -3.98 31.74
N ALA A 228 3.13 -2.92 31.56
CA ALA A 228 2.88 -1.92 32.60
C ALA A 228 2.27 -2.54 33.86
N THR A 229 1.35 -3.50 33.70
CA THR A 229 0.74 -4.22 34.83
C THR A 229 1.77 -5.08 35.55
N ILE A 230 2.63 -5.79 34.81
CA ILE A 230 3.70 -6.61 35.39
C ILE A 230 4.69 -5.73 36.17
N ILE A 231 5.17 -4.64 35.55
CA ILE A 231 6.08 -3.68 36.18
C ILE A 231 5.45 -3.12 37.45
N GLY A 232 4.21 -2.65 37.38
CA GLY A 232 3.55 -2.07 38.54
C GLY A 232 3.29 -3.05 39.68
N ILE A 233 3.01 -4.33 39.38
CA ILE A 233 2.90 -5.36 40.43
C ILE A 233 4.25 -5.58 41.10
N ILE A 234 5.35 -5.60 40.34
CA ILE A 234 6.71 -5.80 40.88
C ILE A 234 7.17 -4.59 41.69
N GLU A 235 6.92 -3.38 41.21
CA GLU A 235 7.28 -2.11 41.86
C GLU A 235 6.29 -1.69 42.97
N GLY A 236 5.20 -2.45 43.17
CA GLY A 236 4.20 -2.18 44.21
C GLY A 236 3.34 -0.93 43.94
N TRP A 237 3.15 -0.57 42.68
CA TRP A 237 2.35 0.59 42.27
C TRP A 237 0.86 0.35 42.45
N SER A 238 0.12 1.44 42.68
CA SER A 238 -1.34 1.37 42.73
C SER A 238 -1.93 1.15 41.33
N VAL A 239 -3.19 0.71 41.25
CA VAL A 239 -3.87 0.51 39.95
C VAL A 239 -3.92 1.81 39.13
N ILE A 240 -4.06 2.97 39.80
CA ILE A 240 -4.08 4.26 39.11
C ILE A 240 -2.71 4.62 38.55
N ASP A 241 -1.62 4.31 39.27
CA ASP A 241 -0.25 4.54 38.83
C ASP A 241 0.12 3.64 37.64
N ILE A 242 -0.36 2.38 37.65
CA ILE A 242 -0.21 1.46 36.51
C ILE A 242 -0.90 2.01 35.26
N LEU A 243 -2.15 2.47 35.41
CA LEU A 243 -2.91 3.06 34.31
C LEU A 243 -2.28 4.36 33.82
N TYR A 244 -1.80 5.18 34.74
CA TYR A 244 -1.08 6.42 34.45
C TYR A 244 0.20 6.12 33.66
N PHE A 245 1.06 5.24 34.17
CA PHE A 245 2.29 4.80 33.51
C PHE A 245 2.01 4.26 32.11
N ALA A 246 1.04 3.35 31.97
CA ALA A 246 0.66 2.80 30.67
C ALA A 246 0.24 3.89 29.68
N SER A 247 -0.53 4.89 30.15
CA SER A 247 -1.03 5.98 29.31
C SER A 247 0.09 6.91 28.84
N ILE A 248 0.98 7.36 29.73
CA ILE A 248 2.08 8.27 29.37
C ILE A 248 3.15 7.58 28.52
N THR A 249 3.31 6.26 28.67
CA THR A 249 4.21 5.45 27.85
C THR A 249 3.63 5.24 26.46
N ALA A 250 2.34 4.89 26.37
CA ALA A 250 1.65 4.68 25.09
C ALA A 250 1.57 5.94 24.24
N THR A 251 1.43 7.09 24.90
CA THR A 251 1.37 8.40 24.23
C THR A 251 2.75 9.03 24.06
N THR A 252 3.81 8.33 24.46
CA THR A 252 5.21 8.80 24.40
C THR A 252 5.40 10.18 25.03
N ILE A 253 4.67 10.46 26.12
CA ILE A 253 4.81 11.70 26.89
C ILE A 253 5.98 11.60 27.87
N GLY A 254 6.04 10.47 28.60
CA GLY A 254 7.15 10.13 29.51
C GLY A 254 7.61 11.24 30.46
N TYR A 255 6.74 11.73 31.35
CA TYR A 255 7.09 12.78 32.32
C TYR A 255 8.27 12.43 33.25
N GLY A 256 8.50 11.13 33.50
CA GLY A 256 9.61 10.65 34.32
C GLY A 256 9.36 10.64 35.83
N ASP A 257 8.22 11.16 36.26
CA ASP A 257 7.76 11.14 37.65
C ASP A 257 7.50 9.72 38.16
N LEU A 258 7.04 8.84 37.26
CA LEU A 258 6.88 7.41 37.49
C LEU A 258 7.65 6.62 36.43
N SER A 259 8.65 5.85 36.86
CA SER A 259 9.49 5.04 35.98
C SER A 259 10.01 3.79 36.71
N PRO A 260 10.36 2.71 35.97
CA PRO A 260 10.92 1.50 36.57
C PRO A 260 12.26 1.79 37.27
N GLN A 261 12.38 1.41 38.54
CA GLN A 261 13.56 1.70 39.35
C GLN A 261 14.48 0.48 39.46
N THR A 262 13.91 -0.72 39.41
CA THR A 262 14.66 -1.98 39.54
C THR A 262 15.26 -2.40 38.20
N LEU A 263 16.43 -3.04 38.21
CA LEU A 263 17.05 -3.56 36.97
C LEU A 263 16.14 -4.56 36.24
N SER A 264 15.44 -5.42 36.98
CA SER A 264 14.54 -6.41 36.39
C SER A 264 13.33 -5.77 35.69
N THR A 265 12.82 -4.66 36.21
CA THR A 265 11.65 -3.97 35.67
C THR A 265 12.00 -3.06 34.51
N ARG A 266 13.23 -2.51 34.49
CA ARG A 266 13.80 -1.79 33.34
C ARG A 266 14.02 -2.66 32.11
N LEU A 267 14.15 -3.97 32.29
CA LEU A 267 14.34 -4.94 31.20
C LEU A 267 13.01 -5.35 30.53
N ILE A 268 11.89 -5.21 31.25
CA ILE A 268 10.55 -5.62 30.82
C ILE A 268 9.94 -4.53 29.95
#